data_AF-A0A6I2ZP19-F1
#
_entry.id   AF-A0A6I2ZP19-F1
#
_cell.length_a   1.000
_cell.length_b   1.000
_cell.length_c   1.000
_cell.angle_alpha   90.00
_cell.angle_beta   90.00
_cell.angle_gamma   90.00
#
_symmetry.space_group_name_H-M   'P 1'
#
loop_
_entity.id
_entity.type
_entity.pdbx_description
1 polymer ?
#
loop_
_entity_poly.entity_id
_entity_poly.type
_entity_poly.pdbx_seq_one_letter_code
_entity_poly.pdbx_strand_id
1 'polypeptide(L)'
;MPLIISGSQVEPITRAALGAIDVDGGSTPQQRALLGALVEHLWKRPDLDLDTLDPLSPSLAAAAITEPEQRRRFLWMVAALELCRRPISPAQIDRINEYAVAFETEDVTLEIARTWLNE
;
A
#
# COMPACT_ATOMS: atom_id res chain seq x y z
N MET A 1 6.81 -14.93 -0.55
CA MET A 1 5.62 -14.92 0.31
C MET A 1 4.44 -14.45 -0.53
N PRO A 2 3.37 -15.24 -0.71
CA PRO A 2 2.29 -14.84 -1.61
C PRO A 2 1.47 -13.71 -0.97
N LEU A 3 1.10 -12.69 -1.77
CA LEU A 3 0.20 -11.58 -1.40
C LEU A 3 -1.24 -12.08 -1.29
N ILE A 4 -1.46 -13.06 -0.42
CA ILE A 4 -2.78 -13.67 -0.16
C ILE A 4 -3.51 -12.78 0.83
N ILE A 5 -4.50 -12.06 0.34
CA ILE A 5 -5.41 -11.24 1.13
C ILE A 5 -6.75 -11.96 1.18
N SER A 6 -7.39 -11.96 2.36
CA SER A 6 -8.74 -12.52 2.48
C SER A 6 -9.73 -11.68 1.67
N GLY A 7 -10.72 -12.28 1.03
CA GLY A 7 -11.61 -11.57 0.09
C GLY A 7 -12.28 -10.32 0.69
N SER A 8 -12.63 -10.35 1.98
CA SER A 8 -13.21 -9.23 2.73
C SER A 8 -12.22 -8.08 2.99
N GLN A 9 -10.92 -8.35 2.92
CA GLN A 9 -9.86 -7.37 3.18
C GLN A 9 -9.33 -6.71 1.90
N VAL A 10 -9.70 -7.22 0.71
CA VAL A 10 -9.22 -6.69 -0.57
C VAL A 10 -9.58 -5.21 -0.75
N GLU A 11 -10.84 -4.83 -0.51
CA GLU A 11 -11.27 -3.44 -0.66
C GLU A 11 -10.61 -2.51 0.39
N PRO A 12 -10.63 -2.81 1.71
CA PRO A 12 -9.90 -2.02 2.70
C PRO A 12 -8.41 -1.82 2.36
N ILE A 13 -7.74 -2.89 1.92
CA ILE A 13 -6.33 -2.83 1.53
C ILE A 13 -6.13 -1.98 0.28
N THR A 14 -7.02 -2.10 -0.71
CA THR A 14 -6.95 -1.29 -1.93
C THR A 14 -7.11 0.20 -1.61
N ARG A 15 -8.10 0.55 -0.78
CA ARG A 15 -8.33 1.95 -0.36
C ARG A 15 -7.20 2.49 0.50
N ALA A 16 -6.64 1.68 1.40
CA ALA A 16 -5.45 2.06 2.15
C ALA A 16 -4.24 2.24 1.25
N ALA A 17 -4.08 1.42 0.20
CA ALA A 17 -2.98 1.53 -0.74
C ALA A 17 -3.08 2.83 -1.55
N LEU A 18 -4.29 3.20 -1.98
CA LEU A 18 -4.55 4.50 -2.61
C LEU A 18 -4.13 5.66 -1.70
N GLY A 19 -4.47 5.59 -0.40
CA GLY A 19 -4.06 6.63 0.56
C GLY A 19 -2.55 6.64 0.82
N ALA A 20 -1.90 5.48 0.74
CA ALA A 20 -0.45 5.37 0.90
C ALA A 20 0.30 6.01 -0.26
N ILE A 21 -0.21 5.92 -1.50
CA ILE A 21 0.44 6.47 -2.70
C ILE A 21 -0.01 7.90 -3.06
N ASP A 22 -0.98 8.45 -2.33
CA ASP A 22 -1.48 9.82 -2.50
C ASP A 22 -0.60 10.84 -1.78
N VAL A 23 0.56 11.13 -2.39
CA VAL A 23 1.56 12.09 -1.92
C VAL A 23 2.13 12.89 -3.08
N ASP A 24 2.70 14.07 -2.80
CA ASP A 24 3.27 14.99 -3.78
C ASP A 24 2.35 15.31 -4.97
N GLY A 25 1.05 15.52 -4.70
CA GLY A 25 0.05 15.78 -5.73
C GLY A 25 -0.60 14.52 -6.34
N GLY A 26 -0.33 13.35 -5.76
CA GLY A 26 -1.05 12.12 -6.04
C GLY A 26 -0.17 10.96 -6.52
N SER A 27 -0.79 9.81 -6.72
CA SER A 27 -0.13 8.58 -7.19
C SER A 27 0.49 8.74 -8.57
N THR A 28 1.63 8.07 -8.84
CA THR A 28 2.18 7.99 -10.19
C THR A 28 1.38 7.03 -11.09
N PRO A 29 1.46 7.18 -12.44
CA PRO A 29 0.85 6.23 -13.36
C PRO A 29 1.30 4.78 -13.14
N GLN A 30 2.58 4.57 -12.81
CA GLN A 30 3.15 3.24 -12.56
C GLN A 30 2.63 2.64 -11.25
N GLN A 31 2.50 3.43 -10.19
CA GLN A 31 1.90 2.98 -8.93
C GLN A 31 0.44 2.53 -9.16
N ARG A 32 -0.34 3.32 -9.91
CA ARG A 32 -1.72 2.97 -10.24
C ARG A 32 -1.84 1.75 -11.14
N ALA A 33 -0.97 1.61 -12.14
CA ALA A 33 -0.94 0.44 -13.01
C ALA A 33 -0.62 -0.84 -12.23
N LEU A 34 0.37 -0.80 -11.31
CA LEU A 34 0.68 -1.95 -10.47
C LEU A 34 -0.48 -2.30 -9.54
N LEU A 35 -1.04 -1.32 -8.83
CA LEU A 35 -2.19 -1.56 -7.95
C LEU A 35 -3.40 -2.12 -8.72
N GLY A 36 -3.69 -1.57 -9.90
CA GLY A 36 -4.76 -2.06 -10.78
C GLY A 36 -4.55 -3.51 -11.20
N ALA A 37 -3.32 -3.88 -11.60
CA ALA A 37 -2.99 -5.25 -11.96
C ALA A 37 -3.15 -6.23 -10.76
N LEU A 38 -2.81 -5.80 -9.55
CA LEU A 38 -3.03 -6.61 -8.34
C LEU A 38 -4.53 -6.81 -8.08
N VAL A 39 -5.31 -5.74 -8.14
CA VAL A 39 -6.77 -5.77 -7.92
C VAL A 39 -7.47 -6.65 -8.96
N GLU A 40 -7.19 -6.43 -10.24
CA GLU A 40 -7.85 -7.13 -11.34
C GLU A 40 -7.39 -8.58 -11.46
N HIS A 41 -6.08 -8.82 -11.48
CA HIS A 41 -5.54 -10.12 -11.88
C HIS A 41 -5.15 -11.01 -10.71
N LEU A 42 -4.70 -10.46 -9.59
CA LEU A 42 -4.32 -11.26 -8.43
C LEU A 42 -5.50 -11.49 -7.49
N TRP A 43 -6.21 -10.43 -7.11
CA TRP A 43 -7.33 -10.51 -6.16
C TRP A 43 -8.69 -10.74 -6.83
N LYS A 44 -8.75 -10.67 -8.17
CA LYS A 44 -9.96 -10.94 -8.95
C LYS A 44 -11.14 -10.05 -8.54
N ARG A 45 -10.87 -8.78 -8.27
CA ARG A 45 -11.86 -7.75 -7.91
C ARG A 45 -11.91 -6.62 -8.95
N PRO A 46 -12.21 -6.92 -10.23
CA PRO A 46 -12.32 -5.89 -11.28
C PRO A 46 -13.47 -4.90 -11.04
N ASP A 47 -14.35 -5.19 -10.09
CA ASP A 47 -15.41 -4.29 -9.61
C ASP A 47 -14.89 -3.10 -8.80
N LEU A 48 -13.65 -3.16 -8.30
CA LEU A 48 -13.01 -2.07 -7.57
C LEU A 48 -12.37 -1.08 -8.53
N ASP A 49 -13.05 0.04 -8.73
CA ASP A 49 -12.56 1.15 -9.55
C ASP A 49 -11.65 2.10 -8.74
N LEU A 50 -10.37 2.13 -9.11
CA LEU A 50 -9.35 2.93 -8.44
C LEU A 50 -9.53 4.44 -8.60
N ASP A 51 -10.37 4.89 -9.55
CA ASP A 51 -10.65 6.31 -9.77
C ASP A 51 -11.77 6.84 -8.88
N THR A 52 -12.61 5.96 -8.34
CA THR A 52 -13.80 6.33 -7.56
C THR A 52 -13.73 5.88 -6.10
N LEU A 53 -12.82 4.98 -5.76
CA LEU A 53 -12.61 4.56 -4.37
C LEU A 53 -12.00 5.68 -3.51
N ASP A 54 -12.67 5.98 -2.40
CA ASP A 54 -12.15 6.93 -1.41
C ASP A 54 -10.93 6.35 -0.66
N PRO A 55 -9.76 7.02 -0.71
CA PRO A 55 -8.58 6.58 0.02
C PRO A 55 -8.80 6.51 1.54
N LEU A 56 -8.22 5.51 2.19
CA LEU A 56 -8.22 5.42 3.65
C LEU A 56 -6.96 6.07 4.21
N SER A 57 -7.14 6.97 5.19
CA SER A 57 -6.04 7.48 6.01
C SER A 57 -5.43 6.38 6.89
N PRO A 58 -4.22 6.58 7.47
CA PRO A 58 -3.59 5.59 8.33
C PRO A 58 -4.47 5.09 9.48
N SER A 59 -5.17 6.00 10.16
CA SER A 59 -6.06 5.66 11.28
C SER A 59 -7.29 4.86 10.84
N LEU A 60 -7.92 5.25 9.73
CA LEU A 60 -9.06 4.51 9.18
C LEU A 60 -8.64 3.13 8.64
N ALA A 61 -7.46 3.03 8.02
CA ALA A 61 -6.90 1.77 7.59
C ALA A 61 -6.63 0.84 8.79
N ALA A 62 -6.12 1.37 9.91
CA ALA A 62 -5.87 0.57 11.11
C ALA A 62 -7.16 0.01 11.74
N ALA A 63 -8.25 0.77 11.64
CA ALA A 63 -9.58 0.33 12.07
C ALA A 63 -10.19 -0.73 11.12
N ALA A 64 -9.90 -0.66 9.82
CA ALA A 64 -10.46 -1.57 8.82
C ALA A 64 -9.64 -2.87 8.63
N ILE A 65 -8.33 -2.81 8.79
CA ILE A 65 -7.38 -3.91 8.61
C ILE A 65 -6.90 -4.35 9.99
N THR A 66 -7.65 -5.24 10.62
CA THR A 66 -7.42 -5.63 12.03
C THR A 66 -6.53 -6.86 12.19
N GLU A 67 -6.42 -7.69 11.15
CA GLU A 67 -5.60 -8.90 11.17
C GLU A 67 -4.10 -8.53 11.05
N PRO A 68 -3.23 -8.91 12.01
CA PRO A 68 -1.81 -8.56 11.98
C PRO A 68 -1.09 -9.05 10.72
N GLU A 69 -1.46 -10.22 10.20
CA GLU A 69 -0.89 -10.72 8.95
C GLU A 69 -1.22 -9.85 7.74
N GLN A 70 -2.43 -9.28 7.70
CA GLN A 70 -2.87 -8.41 6.61
C GLN A 70 -2.19 -7.04 6.70
N ARG A 71 -2.01 -6.50 7.91
CA ARG A 71 -1.22 -5.28 8.17
C ARG A 71 0.20 -5.43 7.63
N ARG A 72 0.86 -6.57 7.93
CA ARG A 72 2.18 -6.89 7.38
C ARG A 72 2.15 -6.98 5.86
N ARG A 73 1.24 -7.77 5.28
CA ARG A 73 1.14 -7.91 3.80
C ARG A 73 0.90 -6.57 3.10
N PHE A 74 0.11 -5.68 3.71
CA PHE A 74 -0.07 -4.31 3.24
C PHE A 74 1.25 -3.55 3.19
N LEU A 75 2.05 -3.56 4.27
CA LEU A 75 3.33 -2.84 4.32
C LEU A 75 4.30 -3.31 3.23
N TRP A 76 4.36 -4.61 2.97
CA TRP A 76 5.15 -5.18 1.87
C TRP A 76 4.67 -4.70 0.50
N MET A 77 3.37 -4.63 0.31
CA MET A 77 2.79 -4.18 -0.96
C MET A 77 3.03 -2.70 -1.21
N VAL A 78 2.84 -1.83 -0.20
CA VAL A 78 3.10 -0.39 -0.38
C VAL A 78 4.58 -0.08 -0.53
N ALA A 79 5.47 -0.88 0.04
CA ALA A 79 6.91 -0.82 -0.27
C ALA A 79 7.18 -1.12 -1.75
N ALA A 80 6.51 -2.13 -2.34
CA ALA A 80 6.64 -2.39 -3.78
C ALA A 80 6.10 -1.23 -4.64
N LEU A 81 5.02 -0.57 -4.20
CA LEU A 81 4.49 0.63 -4.86
C LEU A 81 5.43 1.84 -4.69
N GLU A 82 6.14 1.96 -3.57
CA GLU A 82 7.17 2.99 -3.37
C GLU A 82 8.27 2.88 -4.44
N LEU A 83 8.70 1.66 -4.79
CA LEU A 83 9.70 1.41 -5.84
C LEU A 83 9.28 1.92 -7.22
N CYS A 84 7.98 2.03 -7.49
CA CYS A 84 7.42 2.53 -8.76
C CYS A 84 7.51 4.06 -8.90
N ARG A 85 7.76 4.81 -7.81
CA ARG A 85 7.92 6.27 -7.86
C ARG A 85 9.40 6.61 -8.06
N ARG A 86 9.69 7.40 -9.10
CA ARG A 86 11.03 7.91 -9.40
C ARG A 86 10.99 9.42 -9.65
N PRO A 87 11.85 10.23 -9.00
CA PRO A 87 12.77 9.85 -7.91
C PRO A 87 12.02 9.38 -6.66
N ILE A 88 12.74 8.74 -5.73
CA ILE A 88 12.18 8.37 -4.42
C ILE A 88 11.66 9.62 -3.73
N SER A 89 10.48 9.53 -3.11
CA SER A 89 9.85 10.64 -2.41
C SER A 89 9.97 10.48 -0.89
N PRO A 90 10.55 11.47 -0.18
CA PRO A 90 10.50 11.51 1.28
C PRO A 90 9.06 11.51 1.82
N ALA A 91 8.13 12.19 1.15
CA ALA A 91 6.73 12.21 1.56
C ALA A 91 6.06 10.83 1.45
N GLN A 92 6.43 10.04 0.43
CA GLN A 92 5.98 8.65 0.28
C GLN A 92 6.52 7.77 1.41
N ILE A 93 7.79 7.94 1.78
CA ILE A 93 8.44 7.25 2.89
C ILE A 93 7.71 7.56 4.21
N ASP A 94 7.50 8.85 4.48
CA ASP A 94 6.84 9.31 5.70
C ASP A 94 5.41 8.79 5.79
N ARG A 95 4.65 8.86 4.69
CA ARG A 95 3.29 8.31 4.62
C ARG A 95 3.26 6.82 4.94
N ILE A 96 4.16 6.01 4.38
CA ILE A 96 4.21 4.58 4.68
C ILE A 96 4.57 4.32 6.15
N ASN A 97 5.47 5.12 6.73
CA ASN A 97 5.79 5.04 8.16
C ASN A 97 4.57 5.38 9.03
N GLU A 98 3.72 6.35 8.64
CA GLU A 98 2.47 6.65 9.34
C GLU A 98 1.52 5.43 9.37
N TYR A 99 1.41 4.66 8.28
CA TYR A 99 0.63 3.41 8.29
C TYR A 99 1.27 2.35 9.19
N ALA A 100 2.60 2.19 9.16
CA ALA A 100 3.30 1.23 10.01
C ALA A 100 3.07 1.53 11.51
N VAL A 101 3.16 2.82 11.87
CA VAL A 101 2.85 3.31 13.23
C VAL A 101 1.38 3.04 13.58
N ALA A 102 0.44 3.39 12.70
CA ALA A 102 -0.98 3.15 12.94
C ALA A 102 -1.33 1.65 13.08
N PHE A 103 -0.56 0.79 12.41
CA PHE A 103 -0.69 -0.66 12.48
C PHE A 103 -0.01 -1.28 13.69
N GLU A 104 0.71 -0.48 14.48
CA GLU A 104 1.54 -0.94 15.61
C GLU A 104 2.52 -2.04 15.16
N THR A 105 3.06 -1.89 13.94
CA THR A 105 3.96 -2.86 13.33
C THR A 105 5.33 -2.24 13.09
N GLU A 106 6.34 -2.77 13.75
CA GLU A 106 7.75 -2.52 13.43
C GLU A 106 8.15 -3.49 12.32
N ASP A 107 8.23 -3.04 11.06
CA ASP A 107 8.63 -3.93 9.97
C ASP A 107 9.98 -3.54 9.35
N VAL A 108 11.00 -4.36 9.67
CA VAL A 108 12.37 -4.38 9.11
C VAL A 108 12.39 -4.39 7.58
N THR A 109 11.28 -4.79 6.95
CA THR A 109 11.16 -4.90 5.50
C THR A 109 11.23 -3.55 4.79
N LEU A 110 10.75 -2.46 5.41
CA LEU A 110 10.88 -1.12 4.82
C LEU A 110 12.35 -0.70 4.70
N GLU A 111 13.17 -1.04 5.69
CA GLU A 111 14.61 -0.78 5.65
C GLU A 111 15.32 -1.60 4.57
N ILE A 112 14.91 -2.87 4.35
CA ILE A 112 15.45 -3.70 3.28
C ILE A 112 15.11 -3.10 1.91
N ALA A 113 13.83 -2.77 1.66
CA ALA A 113 13.43 -2.17 0.38
C ALA A 113 14.18 -0.84 0.12
N ARG A 114 14.40 -0.04 1.16
CA ARG A 114 15.15 1.21 1.10
C ARG A 114 16.65 1.01 0.89
N THR A 115 17.22 -0.09 1.38
CA THR A 115 18.63 -0.45 1.12
C THR A 115 18.84 -0.73 -0.38
N TRP A 116 17.95 -1.51 -0.99
CA TRP A 116 17.99 -1.78 -2.45
C TRP A 116 17.77 -0.56 -3.33
N LEU A 117 17.15 0.50 -2.79
CA LEU A 117 16.88 1.76 -3.48
C LEU A 117 18.09 2.73 -3.50
N ASN A 118 19.03 2.55 -2.58
CA ASN A 118 20.20 3.41 -2.38
C ASN A 118 21.51 2.81 -2.94
N GLU A 119 21.47 1.60 -3.50
CA GLU A 119 22.53 1.00 -4.34
C GLU A 119 22.35 1.40 -5.82
#